data_AF-A0A957E7Q1-F1
#
_entry.id   AF-A0A957E7Q1-F1
#
_cell.length_a   1.000
_cell.length_b   1.000
_cell.length_c   1.000
_cell.angle_alpha   90.00
_cell.angle_beta   90.00
_cell.angle_gamma   90.00
#
_symmetry.space_group_name_H-M   'P 1'
#
loop_
_entity.id
_entity.type
_entity.pdbx_description
1 polymer ?
#
loop_
_entity_poly.entity_id
_entity_poly.type
_entity_poly.pdbx_seq_one_letter_code
_entity_poly.pdbx_strand_id
1 'polypeptide(L)'
;MTRNCTACHGSRVGNEYLGKHEDLRPDVHFSQGRMTCVDCHSGHQMHGAPDDCQSCHTGPEEQLALLEAPADHRYDGAQTPSCESCHMTVAMQDDDIEMHQQHGSDLSCQVCHSVSYTSCDGCHVQISEATGNPFYATDGSYFTFIIGKNALESYDRPYEYVTLRHVPVAEDSFAYYGENLLPNFDARPTWVYTTPHNIQRNTPQTESCDACHGNADLFLTVDKVYPEELEANLPVIVDVIPPPISEITSTLTITTSTTLTTTTVISPTVDSP
;
A
#
# COMPACT_ATOMS: atom_id res chain seq x y z
N MET A 1 18.01 -1.78 -17.14
CA MET A 1 17.02 -2.55 -16.36
C MET A 1 17.50 -3.97 -16.02
N THR A 2 17.62 -4.90 -16.98
CA THR A 2 17.87 -6.34 -16.67
C THR A 2 19.20 -6.65 -15.99
N ARG A 3 20.29 -5.97 -16.38
CA ARG A 3 21.65 -6.18 -15.84
C ARG A 3 22.01 -5.22 -14.69
N ASN A 4 21.06 -4.38 -14.28
CA ASN A 4 21.29 -3.35 -13.25
C ASN A 4 20.28 -3.58 -12.12
N CYS A 5 19.05 -3.11 -12.28
CA CYS A 5 18.01 -3.11 -11.26
C CYS A 5 17.50 -4.52 -10.96
N THR A 6 17.04 -5.25 -11.97
CA THR A 6 16.45 -6.58 -11.77
C THR A 6 17.51 -7.69 -11.65
N ALA A 7 18.80 -7.34 -11.66
CA ALA A 7 19.84 -8.29 -11.26
C ALA A 7 19.75 -8.56 -9.74
N CYS A 8 19.43 -7.52 -8.95
CA CYS A 8 19.24 -7.63 -7.50
C CYS A 8 17.75 -7.67 -7.11
N HIS A 9 16.89 -6.89 -7.76
CA HIS A 9 15.46 -6.81 -7.45
C HIS A 9 14.59 -7.74 -8.33
N GLY A 10 15.22 -8.71 -9.01
CA GLY A 10 14.56 -9.49 -10.06
C GLY A 10 13.52 -10.49 -9.59
N SER A 11 13.72 -11.12 -8.43
CA SER A 11 12.90 -12.24 -7.95
C SER A 11 11.49 -11.83 -7.54
N ARG A 12 11.31 -10.62 -7.00
CA ARG A 12 10.02 -10.07 -6.57
C ARG A 12 9.59 -8.91 -7.46
N VAL A 13 10.15 -7.72 -7.19
CA VAL A 13 9.79 -6.46 -7.86
C VAL A 13 9.93 -6.57 -9.38
N GLY A 14 11.02 -7.16 -9.88
CA GLY A 14 11.25 -7.31 -11.31
C GLY A 14 10.28 -8.27 -11.98
N ASN A 15 9.85 -9.35 -11.30
CA ASN A 15 8.89 -10.28 -11.86
C ASN A 15 7.47 -9.70 -11.87
N GLU A 16 7.10 -8.98 -10.82
CA GLU A 16 5.84 -8.22 -10.73
C GLU A 16 5.78 -7.14 -11.83
N TYR A 17 6.82 -6.30 -11.95
CA TYR A 17 6.86 -5.18 -12.89
C TYR A 17 6.83 -5.62 -14.35
N LEU A 18 7.54 -6.69 -14.66
CA LEU A 18 7.69 -7.20 -16.02
C LEU A 18 6.62 -8.24 -16.40
N GLY A 19 5.71 -8.59 -15.49
CA GLY A 19 4.66 -9.59 -15.76
C GLY A 19 5.25 -10.97 -16.06
N LYS A 20 6.19 -11.42 -15.23
CA LYS A 20 6.84 -12.74 -15.37
C LYS A 20 6.15 -13.85 -14.58
N HIS A 21 5.10 -13.50 -13.84
CA HIS A 21 4.25 -14.45 -13.16
C HIS A 21 3.12 -14.88 -14.11
N GLU A 22 2.82 -16.17 -14.14
CA GLU A 22 1.70 -16.70 -14.92
C GLU A 22 0.39 -16.02 -14.47
N ASP A 23 -0.49 -15.74 -15.44
CA ASP A 23 -1.79 -15.11 -15.25
C ASP A 23 -1.81 -13.69 -14.64
N LEU A 24 -0.65 -13.12 -14.31
CA LEU A 24 -0.53 -11.74 -13.83
C LEU A 24 0.03 -10.82 -14.92
N ARG A 25 -0.67 -9.72 -15.15
CA ARG A 25 -0.25 -8.72 -16.13
C ARG A 25 0.94 -7.92 -15.62
N PRO A 26 1.86 -7.50 -16.51
CA PRO A 26 2.89 -6.52 -16.16
C PRO A 26 2.27 -5.19 -15.74
N ASP A 27 3.02 -4.41 -14.96
CA ASP A 27 2.64 -3.04 -14.60
C ASP A 27 2.27 -2.21 -15.85
N VAL A 28 1.21 -1.41 -15.77
CA VAL A 28 0.75 -0.58 -16.89
C VAL A 28 1.77 0.50 -17.27
N HIS A 29 2.54 1.01 -16.32
CA HIS A 29 3.60 1.98 -16.59
C HIS A 29 4.72 1.35 -17.41
N PHE A 30 5.03 0.07 -17.18
CA PHE A 30 5.97 -0.68 -18.02
C PHE A 30 5.36 -1.01 -19.39
N SER A 31 4.23 -1.71 -19.38
CA SER A 31 3.71 -2.37 -20.57
C SER A 31 3.11 -1.40 -21.59
N GLN A 32 2.43 -0.35 -21.11
CA GLN A 32 1.80 0.67 -21.94
C GLN A 32 2.61 1.97 -21.92
N GLY A 33 3.03 2.42 -20.74
CA GLY A 33 3.81 3.65 -20.56
C GLY A 33 5.26 3.55 -21.04
N ARG A 34 5.78 2.33 -21.26
CA ARG A 34 7.18 2.06 -21.64
C ARG A 34 8.20 2.61 -20.65
N MET A 35 7.78 2.82 -19.41
CA MET A 35 8.62 3.33 -18.34
C MET A 35 9.55 2.24 -17.81
N THR A 36 10.72 2.66 -17.37
CA THR A 36 11.73 1.90 -16.66
C THR A 36 11.85 2.44 -15.24
N CYS A 37 12.60 1.74 -14.38
CA CYS A 37 12.74 2.11 -12.96
C CYS A 37 13.16 3.58 -12.76
N VAL A 38 14.03 4.09 -13.64
CA VAL A 38 14.57 5.45 -13.54
C VAL A 38 13.65 6.55 -14.08
N ASP A 39 12.57 6.17 -14.76
CA ASP A 39 11.54 7.12 -15.19
C ASP A 39 10.62 7.51 -14.01
N CYS A 40 10.57 6.68 -12.97
CA CYS A 40 9.81 6.94 -11.74
C CYS A 40 10.70 7.32 -10.55
N HIS A 41 11.89 6.74 -10.46
CA HIS A 41 12.79 6.93 -9.31
C HIS A 41 14.15 7.48 -9.74
N SER A 42 14.61 8.52 -9.07
CA SER A 42 15.97 9.02 -9.26
C SER A 42 17.00 8.07 -8.65
N GLY A 43 18.25 8.15 -9.12
CA GLY A 43 19.35 7.40 -8.52
C GLY A 43 19.63 7.78 -7.06
N HIS A 44 19.18 8.95 -6.64
CA HIS A 44 19.30 9.47 -5.29
C HIS A 44 18.29 8.82 -4.34
N GLN A 45 17.03 8.82 -4.74
CA GLN A 45 15.93 8.14 -4.03
C GLN A 45 16.22 6.64 -3.85
N MET A 46 16.74 5.99 -4.90
CA MET A 46 17.08 4.57 -4.87
C MET A 46 18.16 4.19 -3.86
N HIS A 47 19.02 5.14 -3.48
CA HIS A 47 20.09 4.92 -2.50
C HIS A 47 19.79 5.52 -1.13
N GLY A 48 18.57 6.01 -0.89
CA GLY A 48 18.17 6.66 0.36
C GLY A 48 19.03 7.87 0.70
N ALA A 49 19.59 8.52 -0.31
CA ALA A 49 20.40 9.71 -0.12
C ALA A 49 19.46 10.91 0.17
N PRO A 50 19.84 11.86 1.03
CA PRO A 50 19.00 13.00 1.42
C PRO A 50 18.92 14.00 0.27
N ASP A 51 17.73 14.40 -0.16
CA ASP A 51 17.54 15.30 -1.32
C ASP A 51 18.49 16.50 -1.23
N ASP A 52 19.12 16.87 -2.36
CA ASP A 52 20.04 18.01 -2.43
C ASP A 52 19.24 19.32 -2.33
N CYS A 53 18.83 19.65 -1.10
CA CYS A 53 18.05 20.82 -0.80
C CYS A 53 18.85 22.09 -1.11
N GLN A 54 20.18 22.05 -1.03
CA GLN A 54 21.08 23.16 -1.36
C GLN A 54 20.98 23.58 -2.83
N SER A 55 20.66 22.63 -3.73
CA SER A 55 20.49 22.93 -5.15
C SER A 55 19.31 23.89 -5.42
N CYS A 56 18.30 23.91 -4.56
CA CYS A 56 17.08 24.71 -4.71
C CYS A 56 16.86 25.75 -3.59
N HIS A 57 17.43 25.54 -2.41
CA HIS A 57 17.30 26.37 -1.22
C HIS A 57 18.67 26.89 -0.78
N THR A 58 18.92 28.19 -0.98
CA THR A 58 20.11 28.85 -0.48
C THR A 58 19.91 29.25 0.98
N GLY A 59 20.66 28.61 1.90
CA GLY A 59 20.60 28.90 3.33
C GLY A 59 21.87 28.47 4.07
N PRO A 60 22.00 28.79 5.36
CA PRO A 60 23.16 28.36 6.15
C PRO A 60 23.21 26.83 6.23
N GLU A 61 24.38 26.26 5.92
CA GLU A 61 24.63 24.81 5.87
C GLU A 61 24.20 24.08 7.16
N GLU A 62 24.41 24.70 8.32
CA GLU A 62 23.99 24.16 9.63
C GLU A 62 22.47 24.03 9.80
N GLN A 63 21.66 24.88 9.15
CA GLN A 63 20.20 24.78 9.22
C GLN A 63 19.65 23.75 8.22
N LEU A 64 20.36 23.54 7.12
CA LEU A 64 19.98 22.59 6.08
C LEU A 64 20.42 21.16 6.47
N ALA A 65 21.54 21.00 7.19
CA ALA A 65 21.95 19.73 7.77
C ALA A 65 20.95 19.15 8.79
N LEU A 66 20.12 20.00 9.42
CA LEU A 66 19.02 19.56 10.29
C LEU A 66 17.83 18.99 9.51
N LEU A 67 17.74 19.26 8.20
CA LEU A 67 16.73 18.72 7.28
C LEU A 67 17.22 17.45 6.55
N GLU A 68 18.51 17.11 6.69
CA GLU A 68 19.17 15.99 6.00
C GLU A 68 19.42 14.79 6.94
N ALA A 69 18.57 14.58 7.95
CA ALA A 69 18.63 13.36 8.75
C ALA A 69 18.52 12.15 7.80
N PRO A 70 19.39 11.13 7.92
CA PRO A 70 19.30 9.96 7.07
C PRO A 70 17.97 9.26 7.32
N ALA A 71 17.34 8.81 6.22
CA ALA A 71 16.09 8.07 6.30
C ALA A 71 16.22 6.86 7.24
N ASP A 72 15.31 6.72 8.21
CA ASP A 72 15.29 5.57 9.13
C ASP A 72 14.93 4.27 8.39
N HIS A 73 14.04 4.40 7.40
CA HIS A 73 13.60 3.28 6.57
C HIS A 73 13.19 3.73 5.17
N ARG A 74 12.97 2.78 4.25
CA ARG A 74 12.64 3.05 2.83
C ARG A 74 11.37 3.89 2.57
N TYR A 75 10.50 4.03 3.58
CA TYR A 75 9.29 4.84 3.52
C TYR A 75 9.38 6.11 4.37
N ASP A 76 10.59 6.53 4.75
CA ASP A 76 10.78 7.76 5.51
C ASP A 76 10.80 8.97 4.57
N GLY A 77 10.34 10.12 5.06
CA GLY A 77 10.20 11.36 4.29
C GLY A 77 9.12 11.32 3.21
N ALA A 78 9.13 12.33 2.33
CA ALA A 78 8.11 12.53 1.30
C ALA A 78 7.92 11.30 0.38
N GLN A 79 6.67 10.99 0.05
CA GLN A 79 6.36 9.92 -0.89
C GLN A 79 6.81 10.26 -2.30
N THR A 80 7.87 9.60 -2.76
CA THR A 80 8.40 9.77 -4.12
C THR A 80 8.70 8.42 -4.80
N PRO A 81 8.14 8.16 -5.99
CA PRO A 81 7.08 8.93 -6.66
C PRO A 81 5.74 8.79 -5.90
N SER A 82 4.90 9.83 -5.96
CA SER A 82 3.49 9.73 -5.60
C SER A 82 2.64 9.57 -6.85
N CYS A 83 1.52 8.85 -6.76
CA CYS A 83 0.61 8.64 -7.88
C CYS A 83 0.08 9.99 -8.38
N GLU A 84 -0.23 10.86 -7.42
CA GLU A 84 -0.78 12.19 -7.55
C GLU A 84 0.16 13.15 -8.28
N SER A 85 1.48 12.95 -8.20
CA SER A 85 2.46 13.78 -8.93
C SER A 85 2.40 13.61 -10.46
N CYS A 86 1.86 12.49 -10.95
CA CYS A 86 1.67 12.22 -12.38
C CYS A 86 0.19 12.20 -12.79
N HIS A 87 -0.70 11.77 -11.89
CA HIS A 87 -2.14 11.70 -12.11
C HIS A 87 -2.85 12.92 -11.51
N MET A 88 -2.58 14.10 -12.08
CA MET A 88 -3.04 15.38 -11.52
C MET A 88 -4.57 15.52 -11.43
N THR A 89 -5.34 14.86 -12.31
CA THR A 89 -6.81 14.88 -12.22
C THR A 89 -7.29 14.20 -10.94
N VAL A 90 -6.63 13.10 -10.53
CA VAL A 90 -6.91 12.43 -9.25
C VAL A 90 -6.50 13.35 -8.10
N ALA A 91 -5.32 13.95 -8.18
CA ALA A 91 -4.81 14.89 -7.16
C ALA A 91 -5.73 16.10 -6.94
N MET A 92 -6.41 16.55 -8.01
CA MET A 92 -7.36 17.66 -7.99
C MET A 92 -8.81 17.23 -7.71
N GLN A 93 -9.06 15.93 -7.53
CA GLN A 93 -10.40 15.34 -7.38
C GLN A 93 -11.34 15.68 -8.56
N ASP A 94 -10.82 15.65 -9.79
CA ASP A 94 -11.48 16.07 -11.03
C ASP A 94 -11.48 14.95 -12.09
N ASP A 95 -11.66 13.70 -11.67
CA ASP A 95 -11.68 12.52 -12.56
C ASP A 95 -13.02 11.79 -12.64
N ASP A 96 -14.07 12.34 -12.02
CA ASP A 96 -15.43 11.79 -11.95
C ASP A 96 -15.53 10.35 -11.39
N ILE A 97 -14.50 9.86 -10.67
CA ILE A 97 -14.52 8.53 -10.05
C ILE A 97 -14.93 8.64 -8.58
N GLU A 98 -16.15 8.22 -8.27
CA GLU A 98 -16.73 8.24 -6.91
C GLU A 98 -15.82 7.60 -5.85
N MET A 99 -15.18 6.48 -6.19
CA MET A 99 -14.32 5.76 -5.25
C MET A 99 -13.11 6.57 -4.80
N HIS A 100 -12.55 7.44 -5.65
CA HIS A 100 -11.45 8.32 -5.29
C HIS A 100 -11.89 9.43 -4.32
N GLN A 101 -13.14 9.89 -4.43
CA GLN A 101 -13.71 10.90 -3.52
C GLN A 101 -14.07 10.30 -2.16
N GLN A 102 -14.65 9.08 -2.15
CA GLN A 102 -15.12 8.43 -0.93
C GLN A 102 -13.99 7.88 -0.05
N HIS A 103 -12.92 7.36 -0.66
CA HIS A 103 -11.81 6.76 0.09
C HIS A 103 -10.63 7.71 0.31
N GLY A 104 -10.54 8.79 -0.47
CA GLY A 104 -9.60 9.89 -0.27
C GLY A 104 -8.20 9.42 0.14
N SER A 105 -7.75 9.91 1.31
CA SER A 105 -6.45 9.59 1.89
C SER A 105 -6.49 8.39 2.85
N ASP A 106 -7.60 7.68 3.00
CA ASP A 106 -7.71 6.56 3.95
C ASP A 106 -7.02 5.30 3.41
N LEU A 107 -6.98 5.14 2.09
CA LEU A 107 -6.39 3.99 1.41
C LEU A 107 -5.16 4.39 0.60
N SER A 108 -4.08 3.61 0.68
CA SER A 108 -3.01 3.76 -0.30
C SER A 108 -3.48 3.33 -1.69
N CYS A 109 -3.03 4.01 -2.74
CA CYS A 109 -3.48 3.76 -4.12
C CYS A 109 -3.33 2.29 -4.55
N GLN A 110 -2.34 1.58 -4.00
CA GLN A 110 -2.09 0.16 -4.27
C GLN A 110 -3.21 -0.74 -3.75
N VAL A 111 -4.00 -0.32 -2.75
CA VAL A 111 -5.19 -1.06 -2.28
C VAL A 111 -6.20 -1.27 -3.41
N CYS A 112 -6.34 -0.29 -4.31
CA CYS A 112 -7.20 -0.43 -5.48
C CYS A 112 -6.43 -0.88 -6.72
N HIS A 113 -5.20 -0.41 -6.91
CA HIS A 113 -4.51 -0.53 -8.19
C HIS A 113 -3.46 -1.63 -8.25
N SER A 114 -3.22 -2.38 -7.18
CA SER A 114 -2.36 -3.57 -7.23
C SER A 114 -3.17 -4.82 -7.56
N VAL A 115 -2.50 -5.82 -8.14
CA VAL A 115 -3.02 -7.20 -8.25
C VAL A 115 -2.23 -8.11 -7.32
N SER A 116 -2.52 -9.41 -7.28
CA SER A 116 -1.75 -10.36 -6.47
C SER A 116 -0.24 -10.23 -6.67
N TYR A 117 0.52 -10.34 -5.58
CA TYR A 117 1.97 -10.16 -5.53
C TYR A 117 2.63 -11.20 -4.63
N THR A 118 3.96 -11.31 -4.69
CA THR A 118 4.67 -12.39 -4.01
C THR A 118 4.83 -12.11 -2.51
N SER A 119 4.34 -13.01 -1.65
CA SER A 119 4.72 -13.12 -0.23
C SER A 119 5.61 -14.34 -0.02
N CYS A 120 6.33 -14.34 1.10
CA CYS A 120 7.18 -15.47 1.47
C CYS A 120 7.12 -15.68 2.98
N ASP A 121 7.35 -16.91 3.42
CA ASP A 121 7.39 -17.29 4.84
C ASP A 121 8.76 -17.87 5.15
N GLY A 122 9.32 -17.51 6.30
CA GLY A 122 10.59 -18.04 6.79
C GLY A 122 11.80 -17.76 5.89
N CYS A 123 12.96 -17.57 6.49
CA CYS A 123 14.22 -17.62 5.75
C CYS A 123 15.28 -18.18 6.66
N HIS A 124 15.84 -19.33 6.33
CA HIS A 124 16.88 -19.96 7.11
C HIS A 124 18.17 -19.97 6.30
N VAL A 125 19.24 -19.48 6.91
CA VAL A 125 20.56 -19.38 6.28
C VAL A 125 21.52 -20.41 6.87
N GLN A 126 22.27 -21.10 6.02
CA GLN A 126 23.18 -22.18 6.43
C GLN A 126 24.39 -22.28 5.49
N ILE A 127 25.42 -23.04 5.86
CA ILE A 127 26.51 -23.44 4.97
C ILE A 127 26.31 -24.89 4.54
N SER A 128 26.38 -25.13 3.23
CA SER A 128 26.26 -26.47 2.68
C SER A 128 27.46 -27.33 3.07
N GLU A 129 27.24 -28.45 3.77
CA GLU A 129 28.32 -29.40 4.10
C GLU A 129 28.98 -29.99 2.85
N ALA A 130 28.22 -30.15 1.76
CA ALA A 130 28.72 -30.75 0.52
C ALA A 130 29.61 -29.80 -0.28
N THR A 131 29.33 -28.50 -0.27
CA THR A 131 30.01 -27.52 -1.14
C THR A 131 30.84 -26.48 -0.38
N GLY A 132 30.60 -26.33 0.92
CA GLY A 132 31.16 -25.25 1.73
C GLY A 132 30.57 -23.87 1.43
N ASN A 133 29.59 -23.77 0.52
CA ASN A 133 29.00 -22.49 0.11
C ASN A 133 27.79 -22.11 0.97
N PRO A 134 27.55 -20.81 1.22
CA PRO A 134 26.33 -20.35 1.87
C PRO A 134 25.10 -20.59 0.98
N PHE A 135 23.99 -20.95 1.61
CA PHE A 135 22.69 -21.05 0.98
C PHE A 135 21.60 -20.59 1.93
N TYR A 136 20.41 -20.35 1.38
CA TYR A 136 19.20 -20.09 2.15
C TYR A 136 18.06 -21.00 1.69
N ALA A 137 17.09 -21.20 2.57
CA ALA A 137 15.81 -21.82 2.26
C ALA A 137 14.69 -20.96 2.84
N THR A 138 13.56 -20.89 2.14
CA THR A 138 12.33 -20.26 2.62
C THR A 138 11.30 -21.34 2.88
N ASP A 139 10.47 -21.17 3.90
CA ASP A 139 9.39 -22.12 4.22
C ASP A 139 8.26 -22.03 3.20
N GLY A 140 8.03 -20.83 2.65
CA GLY A 140 6.99 -20.60 1.64
C GLY A 140 7.32 -19.46 0.68
N SER A 141 6.81 -19.58 -0.56
CA SER A 141 6.71 -18.47 -1.52
C SER A 141 5.41 -18.64 -2.30
N TYR A 142 4.53 -17.65 -2.23
CA TYR A 142 3.18 -17.72 -2.78
C TYR A 142 2.68 -16.34 -3.20
N PHE A 143 1.61 -16.31 -3.99
CA PHE A 143 0.91 -15.06 -4.31
C PHE A 143 -0.11 -14.74 -3.24
N THR A 144 -0.19 -13.46 -2.88
CA THR A 144 -1.19 -12.95 -1.96
C THR A 144 -1.68 -11.58 -2.41
N PHE A 145 -2.75 -11.12 -1.78
CA PHE A 145 -3.18 -9.73 -1.79
C PHE A 145 -3.85 -9.48 -0.44
N ILE A 146 -3.21 -8.66 0.40
CA ILE A 146 -3.68 -8.41 1.77
C ILE A 146 -3.64 -6.92 2.06
N ILE A 147 -4.73 -6.42 2.62
CA ILE A 147 -4.93 -5.07 3.14
C ILE A 147 -4.79 -5.15 4.66
N GLY A 148 -4.02 -4.24 5.24
CA GLY A 148 -4.00 -4.08 6.69
C GLY A 148 -3.76 -2.65 7.12
N LYS A 149 -3.65 -2.42 8.43
CA LYS A 149 -3.42 -1.09 8.98
C LYS A 149 -2.00 -0.62 8.68
N ASN A 150 -1.84 0.69 8.50
CA ASN A 150 -0.54 1.30 8.29
C ASN A 150 0.20 1.52 9.61
N ALA A 151 1.15 0.63 9.93
CA ALA A 151 2.02 0.82 11.10
C ALA A 151 3.05 1.96 10.93
N LEU A 152 3.11 2.61 9.76
CA LEU A 152 4.04 3.69 9.42
C LEU A 152 3.28 4.99 9.07
N GLU A 153 2.08 5.19 9.62
CA GLU A 153 1.29 6.39 9.37
C GLU A 153 2.08 7.66 9.75
N SER A 154 2.12 8.59 8.81
CA SER A 154 2.83 9.85 8.97
C SER A 154 2.15 10.94 8.14
N TYR A 155 2.60 12.18 8.28
CA TYR A 155 2.13 13.27 7.42
C TYR A 155 2.39 12.98 5.92
N ASP A 156 3.52 12.35 5.61
CA ASP A 156 3.90 12.04 4.22
C ASP A 156 3.15 10.81 3.66
N ARG A 157 2.64 9.93 4.53
CA ARG A 157 1.86 8.72 4.20
C ARG A 157 0.72 8.56 5.19
N PRO A 158 -0.37 9.34 5.04
CA PRO A 158 -1.46 9.42 6.01
C PRO A 158 -2.49 8.28 5.88
N TYR A 159 -2.21 7.27 5.05
CA TYR A 159 -3.15 6.18 4.79
C TYR A 159 -3.42 5.36 6.05
N GLU A 160 -4.70 5.11 6.35
CA GLU A 160 -5.11 4.18 7.41
C GLU A 160 -4.88 2.73 6.97
N TYR A 161 -5.21 2.41 5.71
CA TYR A 161 -5.08 1.06 5.14
C TYR A 161 -4.14 1.00 3.95
N VAL A 162 -3.33 -0.05 3.94
CA VAL A 162 -2.24 -0.24 2.98
C VAL A 162 -2.20 -1.70 2.54
N THR A 163 -1.56 -1.98 1.41
CA THR A 163 -1.22 -3.37 1.07
C THR A 163 -0.07 -3.85 1.96
N LEU A 164 -0.15 -5.10 2.40
CA LEU A 164 0.85 -5.77 3.21
C LEU A 164 1.47 -6.97 2.49
N ARG A 165 2.75 -7.22 2.74
CA ARG A 165 3.46 -8.40 2.26
C ARG A 165 4.10 -9.12 3.45
N HIS A 166 4.00 -10.44 3.46
CA HIS A 166 4.73 -11.26 4.41
C HIS A 166 6.20 -11.35 4.00
N VAL A 167 7.12 -10.99 4.89
CA VAL A 167 8.57 -11.07 4.65
C VAL A 167 9.12 -12.41 5.13
N PRO A 168 10.15 -12.96 4.45
CA PRO A 168 10.70 -14.26 4.78
C PRO A 168 11.62 -14.13 5.99
N VAL A 169 11.07 -14.19 7.19
CA VAL A 169 11.81 -14.16 8.44
C VAL A 169 11.16 -15.13 9.42
N ALA A 170 11.95 -15.75 10.28
CA ALA A 170 11.53 -16.61 11.37
C ALA A 170 12.42 -16.35 12.58
N GLU A 171 11.96 -16.67 13.79
CA GLU A 171 12.74 -16.48 15.03
C GLU A 171 14.11 -17.18 14.96
N ASP A 172 14.17 -18.33 14.28
CA ASP A 172 15.33 -19.19 14.12
C ASP A 172 16.03 -19.02 12.76
N SER A 173 15.74 -17.94 12.01
CA SER A 173 16.35 -17.63 10.71
C SER A 173 17.88 -17.80 10.68
N PHE A 174 18.53 -17.48 11.80
CA PHE A 174 20.00 -17.50 11.95
C PHE A 174 20.51 -18.61 12.89
N ALA A 175 19.69 -19.58 13.29
CA ALA A 175 20.03 -20.58 14.30
C ALA A 175 21.28 -21.41 13.96
N TYR A 176 21.61 -21.56 12.67
CA TYR A 176 22.85 -22.22 12.22
C TYR A 176 24.12 -21.49 12.71
N TYR A 177 24.09 -20.16 12.82
CA TYR A 177 25.25 -19.35 13.19
C TYR A 177 25.36 -19.09 14.68
N GLY A 178 24.31 -19.35 15.46
CA GLY A 178 24.29 -19.16 16.90
C GLY A 178 22.88 -19.18 17.48
N GLU A 179 22.80 -19.27 18.80
CA GLU A 179 21.54 -19.25 19.53
C GLU A 179 21.03 -17.81 19.71
N ASN A 180 19.70 -17.62 19.59
CA ASN A 180 19.00 -16.36 19.91
C ASN A 180 19.59 -15.11 19.21
N LEU A 181 19.86 -15.22 17.91
CA LEU A 181 20.40 -14.10 17.11
C LEU A 181 19.33 -13.09 16.66
N LEU A 182 18.05 -13.35 16.95
CA LEU A 182 16.93 -12.42 16.79
C LEU A 182 16.18 -12.22 18.12
N PRO A 183 16.83 -11.69 19.16
CA PRO A 183 16.26 -11.61 20.51
C PRO A 183 15.07 -10.65 20.64
N ASN A 184 14.85 -9.79 19.64
CA ASN A 184 13.75 -8.81 19.58
C ASN A 184 12.91 -9.03 18.31
N PHE A 185 12.58 -10.30 18.00
CA PHE A 185 11.83 -10.66 16.80
C PHE A 185 10.54 -9.84 16.66
N ASP A 186 9.78 -9.70 17.76
CA ASP A 186 8.51 -8.96 17.79
C ASP A 186 8.63 -7.43 17.67
N ALA A 187 9.84 -6.89 17.58
CA ALA A 187 10.02 -5.44 17.48
C ALA A 187 9.49 -4.85 16.17
N ARG A 188 9.26 -5.68 15.13
CA ARG A 188 8.73 -5.27 13.83
C ARG A 188 7.77 -6.33 13.27
N PRO A 189 6.67 -5.91 12.61
CA PRO A 189 5.76 -6.86 11.95
C PRO A 189 6.44 -7.73 10.90
N THR A 190 5.96 -8.97 10.73
CA THR A 190 6.32 -9.85 9.60
C THR A 190 5.45 -9.56 8.38
N TRP A 191 4.23 -9.05 8.58
CA TRP A 191 3.41 -8.42 7.55
C TRP A 191 3.72 -6.93 7.48
N VAL A 192 4.46 -6.53 6.44
CA VAL A 192 4.98 -5.15 6.31
C VAL A 192 4.28 -4.38 5.20
N TYR A 193 4.17 -3.06 5.37
CA TYR A 193 3.76 -2.13 4.33
C TYR A 193 4.47 -2.44 3.02
N THR A 194 3.70 -2.57 1.94
CA THR A 194 4.24 -2.91 0.61
C THR A 194 3.72 -1.98 -0.47
N THR A 195 4.52 -1.84 -1.52
CA THR A 195 4.22 -1.06 -2.74
C THR A 195 4.52 -1.95 -3.92
N PRO A 196 3.61 -2.89 -4.26
CA PRO A 196 3.83 -3.84 -5.33
C PRO A 196 3.99 -3.11 -6.66
N HIS A 197 4.92 -3.58 -7.49
CA HIS A 197 5.19 -2.96 -8.79
C HIS A 197 4.40 -3.70 -9.87
N ASN A 198 3.08 -3.70 -9.77
CA ASN A 198 2.20 -4.44 -10.67
C ASN A 198 0.93 -3.65 -10.98
N ILE A 199 1.02 -2.31 -10.98
CA ILE A 199 -0.12 -1.41 -11.05
C ILE A 199 -0.97 -1.70 -12.28
N GLN A 200 -2.28 -1.85 -12.06
CA GLN A 200 -3.31 -1.95 -13.10
C GLN A 200 -4.38 -0.89 -12.88
N ARG A 201 -4.94 -0.39 -13.99
CA ARG A 201 -6.10 0.51 -13.93
C ARG A 201 -7.35 -0.20 -13.42
N ASN A 202 -7.57 -1.42 -13.89
CA ASN A 202 -8.69 -2.27 -13.50
C ASN A 202 -8.14 -3.52 -12.81
N THR A 203 -8.55 -3.73 -11.56
CA THR A 203 -8.23 -4.86 -10.68
C THR A 203 -9.53 -5.46 -10.14
N PRO A 204 -9.50 -6.64 -9.52
CA PRO A 204 -10.67 -7.17 -8.81
C PRO A 204 -11.27 -6.18 -7.80
N GLN A 205 -10.44 -5.40 -7.10
CA GLN A 205 -10.86 -4.42 -6.08
C GLN A 205 -11.64 -3.25 -6.69
N THR A 206 -11.34 -2.87 -7.94
CA THR A 206 -12.04 -1.77 -8.63
C THR A 206 -13.36 -2.17 -9.27
N GLU A 207 -13.74 -3.45 -9.26
CA GLU A 207 -14.93 -3.93 -9.97
C GLU A 207 -16.25 -3.46 -9.35
N SER A 208 -16.31 -3.34 -8.02
CA SER A 208 -17.48 -2.87 -7.28
C SER A 208 -17.13 -2.54 -5.83
N CYS A 209 -18.00 -1.83 -5.10
CA CYS A 209 -17.79 -1.57 -3.68
C CYS A 209 -17.67 -2.88 -2.87
N ASP A 210 -18.52 -3.87 -3.19
CA ASP A 210 -18.56 -5.18 -2.51
C ASP A 210 -17.36 -6.08 -2.86
N ALA A 211 -16.48 -5.66 -3.77
CA ALA A 211 -15.20 -6.36 -3.99
C ALA A 211 -14.30 -6.29 -2.75
N CYS A 212 -14.43 -5.22 -1.95
CA CYS A 212 -13.73 -5.05 -0.68
C CYS A 212 -14.69 -5.06 0.52
N HIS A 213 -15.83 -4.38 0.39
CA HIS A 213 -16.82 -4.28 1.46
C HIS A 213 -17.53 -5.63 1.70
N GLY A 214 -17.45 -6.12 2.92
CA GLY A 214 -17.94 -7.44 3.30
C GLY A 214 -16.99 -8.59 2.94
N ASN A 215 -15.83 -8.30 2.36
CA ASN A 215 -14.89 -9.31 1.89
C ASN A 215 -13.71 -9.48 2.85
N ALA A 216 -13.89 -10.31 3.89
CA ALA A 216 -12.88 -10.54 4.91
C ALA A 216 -11.59 -11.18 4.36
N ASP A 217 -11.62 -11.81 3.19
CA ASP A 217 -10.46 -12.52 2.61
C ASP A 217 -9.34 -11.56 2.20
N LEU A 218 -9.67 -10.30 1.90
CA LEU A 218 -8.69 -9.28 1.52
C LEU A 218 -7.96 -8.64 2.69
N PHE A 219 -8.39 -8.85 3.93
CA PHE A 219 -7.85 -8.13 5.09
C PHE A 219 -7.00 -9.03 5.99
N LEU A 220 -5.93 -8.47 6.58
CA LEU A 220 -5.15 -9.16 7.58
C LEU A 220 -5.93 -9.21 8.90
N THR A 221 -6.58 -10.33 9.15
CA THR A 221 -7.28 -10.62 10.40
C THR A 221 -6.41 -11.52 11.28
N VAL A 222 -6.68 -11.54 12.59
CA VAL A 222 -5.91 -12.32 13.57
C VAL A 222 -5.77 -13.80 13.22
N ASP A 223 -6.78 -14.42 12.60
CA ASP A 223 -6.79 -15.82 12.18
C ASP A 223 -5.89 -16.13 10.97
N LYS A 224 -5.39 -15.09 10.28
CA LYS A 224 -4.45 -15.21 9.15
C LYS A 224 -2.99 -15.03 9.53
N VAL A 225 -2.69 -14.78 10.81
CA VAL A 225 -1.33 -14.60 11.33
C VAL A 225 -0.89 -15.86 12.05
N TYR A 226 0.36 -16.30 11.82
CA TYR A 226 0.92 -17.42 12.56
C TYR A 226 0.96 -17.11 14.07
N PRO A 227 0.61 -18.04 14.96
CA PRO A 227 0.55 -17.77 16.40
C PRO A 227 1.83 -17.15 16.98
N GLU A 228 2.99 -17.60 16.50
CA GLU A 228 4.33 -17.10 16.86
C GLU A 228 4.62 -15.68 16.38
N GLU A 229 3.93 -15.19 15.34
CA GLU A 229 4.13 -13.85 14.80
C GLU A 229 3.04 -12.85 15.26
N LEU A 230 2.08 -13.31 16.06
CA LEU A 230 0.90 -12.53 16.40
C LEU A 230 1.26 -11.21 17.10
N GLU A 231 2.15 -11.27 18.09
CA GLU A 231 2.57 -10.09 18.86
C GLU A 231 3.18 -9.02 17.93
N ALA A 232 4.10 -9.44 17.06
CA ALA A 232 4.74 -8.57 16.07
C ALA A 232 3.75 -7.86 15.14
N ASN A 233 2.62 -8.52 14.81
CA ASN A 233 1.67 -8.06 13.80
C ASN A 233 0.43 -7.36 14.36
N LEU A 234 0.24 -7.27 15.68
CA LEU A 234 -0.87 -6.53 16.28
C LEU A 234 -1.10 -5.12 15.67
N PRO A 235 -0.05 -4.32 15.36
CA PRO A 235 -0.24 -2.98 14.81
C PRO A 235 -0.82 -2.94 13.39
N VAL A 236 -0.76 -4.04 12.63
CA VAL A 236 -1.17 -4.10 11.23
C VAL A 236 -2.47 -4.90 10.99
N ILE A 237 -3.02 -5.52 12.04
CA ILE A 237 -4.26 -6.30 12.00
C ILE A 237 -5.50 -5.39 11.90
N VAL A 238 -6.46 -5.80 11.07
CA VAL A 238 -7.76 -5.17 10.89
C VAL A 238 -8.82 -5.94 11.70
N ASP A 239 -9.37 -5.27 12.71
CA ASP A 239 -10.33 -5.88 13.63
C ASP A 239 -11.78 -5.83 13.13
N VAL A 240 -12.07 -4.87 12.24
CA VAL A 240 -13.41 -4.62 11.70
C VAL A 240 -13.32 -4.55 10.19
N ILE A 241 -13.92 -5.54 9.53
CA ILE A 241 -14.06 -5.53 8.08
C ILE A 241 -15.14 -4.51 7.70
N PRO A 242 -14.91 -3.63 6.70
CA PRO A 242 -15.94 -2.73 6.20
C PRO A 242 -17.20 -3.53 5.81
N PRO A 243 -18.40 -3.14 6.25
CA PRO A 243 -19.61 -3.89 5.95
C PRO A 243 -19.94 -3.81 4.45
N PRO A 244 -20.66 -4.81 3.87
CA PRO A 244 -21.17 -4.74 2.51
C PRO A 244 -21.94 -3.44 2.24
N ILE A 245 -21.84 -2.90 1.02
CA ILE A 245 -22.51 -1.65 0.62
C ILE A 245 -23.92 -1.90 0.08
N SER A 246 -24.38 -3.16 0.05
CA SER A 246 -25.77 -3.58 -0.26
C SER A 246 -26.76 -2.49 0.13
N GLU A 247 -27.40 -1.91 -0.90
CA GLU A 247 -28.10 -0.63 -0.84
C GLU A 247 -28.69 -0.31 0.53
N ILE A 248 -28.38 0.86 1.08
CA ILE A 248 -29.25 1.53 2.05
C ILE A 248 -30.55 1.90 1.29
N THR A 249 -31.30 0.91 0.81
CA THR A 249 -32.71 1.04 0.53
C THR A 249 -33.41 1.06 1.87
N SER A 250 -33.28 2.20 2.56
CA SER A 250 -34.32 2.63 3.46
C SER A 250 -35.59 2.68 2.63
N THR A 251 -36.39 1.62 2.69
CA THR A 251 -37.74 1.61 2.16
C THR A 251 -38.49 2.59 3.04
N LEU A 252 -38.49 3.87 2.63
CA LEU A 252 -39.37 4.86 3.21
C LEU A 252 -40.79 4.43 2.83
N THR A 253 -41.40 3.64 3.70
CA THR A 253 -42.82 3.37 3.65
C THR A 253 -43.52 4.67 3.99
N ILE A 254 -43.79 5.47 2.96
CA ILE A 254 -44.72 6.60 3.08
C ILE A 254 -46.11 5.99 3.28
N THR A 255 -46.50 5.77 4.54
CA THR A 255 -47.90 5.60 4.88
C THR A 255 -48.61 6.91 4.57
N THR A 256 -49.46 6.88 3.53
CA THR A 256 -50.36 7.97 3.16
C THR A 256 -51.38 8.19 4.27
N SER A 257 -51.05 9.07 5.21
CA SER A 257 -52.07 9.70 6.04
C SER A 257 -51.59 11.06 6.52
N THR A 258 -51.72 12.08 5.68
CA THR A 258 -51.86 13.45 6.18
C THR A 258 -52.64 14.28 5.17
N THR A 259 -53.84 14.66 5.57
CA THR A 259 -54.73 15.59 4.87
C THR A 259 -54.03 16.95 4.73
N LEU A 260 -53.76 17.36 3.50
CA LEU A 260 -53.27 18.71 3.19
C LEU A 260 -54.39 19.73 3.47
N THR A 261 -54.17 20.60 4.45
CA THR A 261 -54.95 21.83 4.60
C THR A 261 -54.05 22.97 4.13
N THR A 262 -54.24 23.40 2.88
CA THR A 262 -53.49 24.51 2.29
C THR A 262 -54.16 25.82 2.70
N THR A 263 -53.50 26.61 3.55
CA THR A 263 -53.86 28.02 3.77
C THR A 263 -52.99 28.88 2.86
N THR A 264 -53.57 29.39 1.78
CA THR A 264 -52.91 30.34 0.87
C THR A 264 -52.94 31.73 1.49
N VAL A 265 -51.78 32.30 1.81
CA VAL A 265 -51.64 33.73 2.11
C VAL A 265 -51.00 34.40 0.91
N ILE A 266 -51.77 35.27 0.24
CA ILE A 266 -51.33 36.08 -0.90
C ILE A 266 -50.77 37.39 -0.33
N SER A 267 -49.47 37.65 -0.54
CA SER A 267 -48.87 38.97 -0.32
C SER A 267 -48.77 39.72 -1.64
N PRO A 268 -49.25 40.97 -1.75
CA PRO A 268 -49.14 41.76 -2.97
C PRO A 268 -47.74 42.35 -3.13
N THR A 269 -47.16 42.15 -4.31
CA THR A 269 -45.99 42.87 -4.84
C THR A 269 -46.36 44.33 -5.13
N VAL A 270 -45.58 45.27 -4.62
CA VAL A 270 -45.63 46.68 -5.04
C VAL A 270 -44.29 47.02 -5.68
N ASP A 271 -44.37 47.42 -6.94
CA ASP A 271 -43.27 47.89 -7.78
C ASP A 271 -42.63 49.18 -7.26
N SER A 272 -41.33 49.30 -7.57
CA SER A 272 -40.47 50.47 -7.38
C SER A 272 -40.97 51.74 -8.08
N PRO A 273 -40.35 52.87 -7.72
CA PRO A 273 -39.67 53.70 -8.72
C PRO A 273 -38.14 53.59 -8.64
#